data_AF-A0A938XAM7-F1
#
_entry.id   AF-A0A938XAM7-F1
#
_cell.length_a   1.000
_cell.length_b   1.000
_cell.length_c   1.000
_cell.angle_alpha   90.00
_cell.angle_beta   90.00
_cell.angle_gamma   90.00
#
_symmetry.space_group_name_H-M   'P 1'
#
loop_
_entity.id
_entity.type
_entity.pdbx_description
1 polymer ?
#
loop_
_entity_poly.entity_id
_entity_poly.type
_entity_poly.pdbx_seq_one_letter_code
_entity_poly.pdbx_strand_id
1 'polypeptide(L)'
;MKEYRKKLRRQIKGMVLFLVVSVAVIVICGVSASKLDDNAHAASFVRGFQAGIFLVWAGASVYGIVSNVRALKDERKLRQRYIEAHDERAAAIQRESGRTAYVVGLGGLVTAGVAAGYFNITVFATLVAAAFFLAVTGAVTYRYFSGKM
;
A
#
# COMPACT_ATOMS: atom_id res chain seq x y z
N MET A 1 6.96 -26.52 -6.75
CA MET A 1 7.87 -25.86 -5.75
C MET A 1 8.88 -24.87 -6.34
N LYS A 2 9.67 -25.22 -7.38
CA LYS A 2 10.65 -24.28 -7.98
C LYS A 2 9.99 -23.00 -8.53
N GLU A 3 8.83 -23.10 -9.16
CA GLU A 3 8.07 -21.94 -9.64
C GLU A 3 7.53 -21.04 -8.52
N TYR A 4 7.06 -21.65 -7.42
CA TYR A 4 6.58 -20.92 -6.25
C TYR A 4 7.71 -20.11 -5.58
N ARG A 5 8.91 -20.69 -5.46
CA ARG A 5 10.10 -19.96 -5.00
C ARG A 5 10.43 -18.77 -5.91
N LYS A 6 10.26 -18.91 -7.24
CA LYS A 6 10.49 -17.84 -8.22
C LYS A 6 9.45 -16.72 -8.11
N LYS A 7 8.16 -17.07 -7.91
CA LYS A 7 7.09 -16.11 -7.61
C LYS A 7 7.37 -15.34 -6.32
N LEU A 8 7.73 -16.03 -5.23
CA LEU A 8 8.01 -15.39 -3.94
C LEU A 8 9.23 -14.45 -4.03
N ARG A 9 10.30 -14.86 -4.72
CA ARG A 9 11.47 -13.98 -4.99
C ARG A 9 11.10 -12.76 -5.82
N ARG A 10 10.19 -12.88 -6.79
CA ARG A 10 9.70 -11.74 -7.59
C ARG A 10 8.83 -10.80 -6.75
N GLN A 11 7.99 -11.32 -5.86
CA GLN A 11 7.23 -10.52 -4.89
C GLN A 11 8.15 -9.77 -3.93
N ILE A 12 9.17 -10.43 -3.38
CA ILE A 12 10.16 -9.77 -2.50
C ILE A 12 10.90 -8.66 -3.26
N LYS A 13 11.35 -8.91 -4.50
CA LYS A 13 11.99 -7.87 -5.34
C LYS A 13 11.06 -6.68 -5.58
N GLY A 14 9.77 -6.93 -5.83
CA GLY A 14 8.77 -5.87 -5.99
C GLY A 14 8.57 -5.05 -4.71
N MET A 15 8.46 -5.71 -3.56
CA MET A 15 8.33 -5.04 -2.25
C MET A 15 9.58 -4.20 -1.92
N VAL A 16 10.78 -4.72 -2.18
CA VAL A 16 12.04 -4.00 -1.97
C VAL A 16 12.13 -2.79 -2.91
N LEU A 17 11.81 -2.95 -4.20
CA LEU A 17 11.79 -1.85 -5.15
C LEU A 17 10.82 -0.75 -4.71
N PHE A 18 9.62 -1.14 -4.26
CA PHE A 18 8.61 -0.19 -3.79
C PHE A 18 9.10 0.58 -2.56
N LEU A 19 9.72 -0.11 -1.60
CA LEU A 19 10.31 0.52 -0.42
C LEU A 19 11.42 1.51 -0.78
N VAL A 20 12.32 1.16 -1.71
CA VAL A 20 13.39 2.06 -2.17
C VAL A 20 12.81 3.32 -2.84
N VAL A 21 11.80 3.16 -3.70
CA VAL A 21 11.12 4.30 -4.34
C VAL A 21 10.44 5.19 -3.31
N SER A 22 9.74 4.62 -2.32
CA SER A 22 9.11 5.39 -1.24
C SER A 22 10.13 6.19 -0.44
N VAL A 23 11.29 5.61 -0.10
CA VAL A 23 12.39 6.31 0.58
C VAL A 23 12.89 7.48 -0.28
N ALA A 24 13.13 7.25 -1.57
CA ALA A 24 13.64 8.27 -2.48
C ALA A 24 12.68 9.47 -2.61
N VAL A 25 11.37 9.21 -2.74
CA VAL A 25 10.35 10.27 -2.80
C VAL A 25 10.35 11.12 -1.53
N ILE A 26 10.48 10.50 -0.35
CA ILE A 26 10.52 11.23 0.93
C ILE A 26 11.77 12.10 1.04
N VAL A 27 12.94 11.59 0.63
CA VAL A 27 14.18 12.37 0.63
C VAL A 27 14.06 13.57 -0.31
N ILE A 28 13.52 13.38 -1.53
CA ILE A 28 13.33 14.46 -2.50
C ILE A 28 12.33 15.51 -1.98
N CYS A 29 11.19 15.09 -1.44
CA CYS A 29 10.21 16.00 -0.86
C CYS A 29 10.74 16.73 0.39
N GLY A 30 11.51 16.03 1.24
CA GLY A 30 12.13 16.61 2.42
C GLY A 30 13.12 17.71 2.08
N VAL A 31 13.97 17.49 1.07
CA VAL A 31 14.94 18.48 0.58
C VAL A 31 14.24 19.66 -0.09
N SER A 32 13.23 19.42 -0.95
CA SER A 32 12.51 20.51 -1.64
C SER A 32 11.68 21.38 -0.70
N ALA A 33 11.07 20.79 0.33
CA ALA A 33 10.28 21.54 1.31
C ALA A 33 11.15 22.40 2.25
N SER A 34 12.46 22.18 2.33
CA SER A 34 13.36 23.03 3.16
C SER A 34 13.62 24.41 2.55
N LYS A 35 13.20 24.63 1.29
CA LYS A 35 13.42 25.87 0.53
C LYS A 35 12.21 26.82 0.50
N LEU A 36 11.08 26.46 1.09
CA LEU A 36 9.77 27.09 0.82
C LEU A 36 9.06 27.66 2.07
N ASP A 37 9.69 27.70 3.25
CA ASP A 37 8.94 27.82 4.51
C ASP A 37 8.83 29.24 5.07
N ASP A 38 7.63 29.84 4.97
CA ASP A 38 7.18 31.06 5.68
C ASP A 38 6.26 30.74 6.88
N ASN A 39 5.88 29.46 7.12
CA ASN A 39 4.96 29.03 8.18
C ASN A 39 5.49 27.83 9.00
N ALA A 40 6.57 28.09 9.75
CA ALA A 40 7.41 27.09 10.40
C ALA A 40 6.71 26.08 11.35
N HIS A 41 5.62 26.45 12.01
CA HIS A 41 5.00 25.59 13.05
C HIS A 41 4.10 24.49 12.49
N ALA A 42 3.24 24.79 11.52
CA ALA A 42 2.35 23.79 10.91
C ALA A 42 3.14 22.80 10.04
N ALA A 43 4.15 23.30 9.32
CA ALA A 43 5.04 22.48 8.49
C ALA A 43 5.87 21.48 9.32
N SER A 44 6.32 21.88 10.52
CA SER A 44 7.10 21.01 11.41
C SER A 44 6.26 19.85 11.98
N PHE A 45 5.00 20.09 12.36
CA PHE A 45 4.11 19.02 12.84
C PHE A 45 3.80 18.00 11.74
N VAL A 46 3.45 18.46 10.54
CA VAL A 46 3.15 17.60 9.39
C VAL A 46 4.36 16.73 9.01
N ARG A 47 5.58 17.30 9.05
CA ARG A 47 6.83 16.54 8.84
C ARG A 47 7.03 15.45 9.89
N GLY A 48 6.81 15.77 11.18
CA GLY A 48 6.91 14.79 12.26
C GLY A 48 5.91 13.65 12.12
N PHE A 49 4.65 13.97 11.76
CA PHE A 49 3.60 12.97 11.51
C PHE A 49 3.92 12.08 10.31
N GLN A 50 4.40 12.67 9.21
CA GLN A 50 4.81 11.93 8.01
C GLN A 50 5.99 10.99 8.29
N ALA A 51 6.97 11.43 9.09
CA ALA A 51 8.09 10.59 9.51
C ALA A 51 7.62 9.40 10.37
N GLY A 52 6.66 9.62 11.27
CA GLY A 52 6.06 8.56 12.08
C GLY A 52 5.34 7.49 11.24
N ILE A 53 4.49 7.90 10.31
CA ILE A 53 3.81 6.97 9.38
C ILE A 53 4.84 6.19 8.56
N PHE A 54 5.88 6.86 8.08
CA PHE A 54 6.93 6.22 7.31
C PHE A 54 7.68 5.16 8.12
N LEU A 55 7.96 5.42 9.40
CA LEU A 55 8.63 4.46 10.28
C LEU A 55 7.82 3.18 10.47
N VAL A 56 6.51 3.31 10.68
CA VAL A 56 5.59 2.16 10.78
C VAL A 56 5.54 1.40 9.44
N TRP A 57 5.43 2.11 8.32
CA TRP A 57 5.43 1.51 6.98
C TRP A 57 6.72 0.75 6.66
N ALA A 58 7.86 1.35 6.96
CA ALA A 58 9.18 0.73 6.79
C ALA A 58 9.30 -0.52 7.67
N GLY A 59 8.88 -0.44 8.94
CA GLY A 59 8.86 -1.57 9.86
C GLY A 59 8.02 -2.74 9.34
N ALA A 60 6.78 -2.47 8.89
CA ALA A 60 5.89 -3.49 8.32
C ALA A 60 6.48 -4.14 7.05
N SER A 61 7.08 -3.34 6.18
CA SER A 61 7.72 -3.82 4.95
C SER A 61 8.93 -4.71 5.26
N VAL A 62 9.78 -4.32 6.21
CA VAL A 62 10.94 -5.11 6.64
C VAL A 62 10.48 -6.42 7.28
N TYR A 63 9.45 -6.38 8.14
CA TYR A 63 8.87 -7.59 8.73
C TYR A 63 8.35 -8.56 7.65
N GLY A 64 7.64 -8.05 6.63
CA GLY A 64 7.15 -8.83 5.50
C GLY A 64 8.29 -9.48 4.70
N ILE A 65 9.36 -8.73 4.42
CA ILE A 65 10.56 -9.23 3.73
C ILE A 65 11.24 -10.32 4.56
N VAL A 66 11.48 -10.10 5.86
CA VAL A 66 12.12 -11.06 6.75
C VAL A 66 11.30 -12.34 6.87
N SER A 67 9.99 -12.23 7.03
CA SER A 67 9.06 -13.37 7.07
C SER A 67 9.11 -14.18 5.77
N ASN A 68 9.13 -13.51 4.61
CA ASN A 68 9.20 -14.17 3.31
C ASN A 68 10.57 -14.80 3.02
N VAL A 69 11.67 -14.18 3.46
CA VAL A 69 13.03 -14.74 3.35
C VAL A 69 13.18 -15.96 4.28
N ARG A 70 12.66 -15.89 5.51
CA ARG A 70 12.62 -17.04 6.44
C ARG A 70 11.79 -18.19 5.87
N ALA A 71 10.64 -17.90 5.27
CA ALA A 71 9.81 -18.90 4.59
C ALA A 71 10.53 -19.51 3.37
N LEU A 72 11.41 -18.77 2.69
CA LEU A 72 12.18 -19.31 1.56
C LEU A 72 13.33 -20.24 1.99
N LYS A 73 13.87 -20.04 3.20
CA LYS A 73 14.95 -20.85 3.79
C LYS A 73 14.43 -22.16 4.40
N ASP A 74 13.22 -22.16 4.94
CA ASP A 74 12.62 -23.32 5.62
C ASP A 74 11.59 -24.05 4.73
N GLU A 75 11.94 -25.25 4.26
CA GLU A 75 11.08 -26.01 3.35
C GLU A 75 9.75 -26.45 3.96
N ARG A 76 9.68 -26.63 5.28
CA ARG A 76 8.43 -27.01 5.97
C ARG A 76 7.45 -25.85 5.96
N LYS A 77 7.92 -24.65 6.30
CA LYS A 77 7.11 -23.41 6.28
C LYS A 77 6.71 -23.01 4.86
N LEU A 78 7.58 -23.25 3.87
CA LEU A 78 7.25 -23.02 2.46
C LEU A 78 6.13 -23.95 1.97
N ARG A 79 6.17 -25.23 2.34
CA ARG A 79 5.11 -26.20 2.00
C ARG A 79 3.80 -25.84 2.70
N GLN A 80 3.84 -25.49 3.97
CA GLN A 80 2.65 -25.12 4.73
C GLN A 80 1.97 -23.88 4.13
N ARG A 81 2.73 -22.82 3.82
CA ARG A 81 2.18 -21.64 3.12
C ARG A 81 1.72 -21.92 1.70
N TYR A 82 2.29 -22.91 1.03
CA TYR A 82 1.82 -23.35 -0.29
C TYR A 82 0.46 -24.04 -0.20
N ILE A 83 0.25 -24.88 0.82
CA ILE A 83 -1.02 -25.57 1.08
C ILE A 83 -2.10 -24.56 1.47
N GLU A 84 -1.82 -23.65 2.40
CA GLU A 84 -2.74 -22.57 2.77
C GLU A 84 -3.08 -21.64 1.58
N ALA A 85 -2.11 -21.34 0.72
CA ALA A 85 -2.34 -20.53 -0.48
C ALA A 85 -3.11 -21.25 -1.60
N HIS A 86 -3.32 -22.56 -1.49
CA HIS A 86 -4.18 -23.36 -2.38
C HIS A 86 -5.50 -23.76 -1.70
N ASP A 87 -5.75 -23.30 -0.48
CA ASP A 87 -7.06 -23.47 0.15
C ASP A 87 -8.06 -22.50 -0.49
N GLU A 88 -9.03 -23.07 -1.19
CA GLU A 88 -10.06 -22.33 -1.93
C GLU A 88 -10.88 -21.41 -1.01
N ARG A 89 -11.04 -21.78 0.26
CA ARG A 89 -11.80 -20.98 1.24
C ARG A 89 -11.10 -19.68 1.60
N ALA A 90 -9.78 -19.71 1.81
CA ALA A 90 -9.00 -18.52 2.12
C ALA A 90 -8.98 -17.54 0.93
N ALA A 91 -8.88 -18.08 -0.29
CA ALA A 91 -8.95 -17.28 -1.52
C ALA A 91 -10.32 -16.63 -1.73
N ALA A 92 -11.41 -17.33 -1.41
CA ALA A 92 -12.76 -16.79 -1.49
C ALA A 92 -12.97 -15.65 -0.48
N ILE A 93 -12.60 -15.84 0.78
CA ILE A 93 -12.71 -14.81 1.83
C ILE A 93 -11.90 -13.57 1.46
N GLN A 94 -10.67 -13.74 0.95
CA GLN A 94 -9.82 -12.60 0.57
C GLN A 94 -10.39 -11.82 -0.62
N ARG A 95 -11.00 -12.51 -1.60
CA ARG A 95 -11.67 -11.87 -2.74
C ARG A 95 -12.90 -11.06 -2.30
N GLU A 96 -13.72 -11.66 -1.44
CA GLU A 96 -14.96 -11.03 -1.00
C GLU A 96 -14.71 -9.88 -0.02
N SER A 97 -13.80 -10.07 0.95
CA SER A 97 -13.35 -8.99 1.83
C SER A 97 -12.66 -7.86 1.06
N GLY A 98 -11.85 -8.16 0.05
CA GLY A 98 -11.22 -7.15 -0.80
C GLY A 98 -12.25 -6.31 -1.58
N ARG A 99 -13.30 -6.94 -2.12
CA ARG A 99 -14.39 -6.25 -2.79
C ARG A 99 -15.17 -5.35 -1.83
N THR A 100 -15.54 -5.87 -0.66
CA THR A 100 -16.29 -5.13 0.35
C THR A 100 -15.49 -3.94 0.89
N ALA A 101 -14.20 -4.15 1.21
CA ALA A 101 -13.31 -3.08 1.67
C ALA A 101 -13.15 -1.98 0.61
N TYR A 102 -13.06 -2.35 -0.67
CA TYR A 102 -12.98 -1.38 -1.76
C TYR A 102 -14.23 -0.50 -1.86
N VAL A 103 -15.43 -1.11 -1.82
CA VAL A 103 -16.70 -0.36 -1.89
C VAL A 103 -16.88 0.54 -0.68
N VAL A 104 -16.62 0.03 0.53
CA VAL A 104 -16.74 0.83 1.77
C VAL A 104 -15.72 1.95 1.80
N GLY A 105 -14.46 1.69 1.43
CA GLY A 105 -13.40 2.69 1.40
C GLY A 105 -13.67 3.80 0.38
N LEU A 106 -14.12 3.44 -0.83
CA LEU A 106 -14.45 4.41 -1.87
C LEU A 106 -15.68 5.24 -1.49
N GLY A 107 -16.72 4.61 -0.93
CA GLY A 107 -17.88 5.32 -0.39
C GLY A 107 -17.52 6.28 0.74
N GLY A 108 -16.67 5.85 1.68
CA GLY A 108 -16.19 6.67 2.78
C GLY A 108 -15.36 7.88 2.34
N LEU A 109 -14.51 7.73 1.32
CA LEU A 109 -13.73 8.84 0.79
C LEU A 109 -14.58 9.87 0.04
N VAL A 110 -15.61 9.42 -0.69
CA VAL A 110 -16.53 10.33 -1.36
C VAL A 110 -17.37 11.11 -0.36
N THR A 111 -17.92 10.46 0.68
CA THR A 111 -18.70 11.16 1.72
C THR A 111 -17.83 12.12 2.53
N ALA A 112 -16.61 11.70 2.91
CA ALA A 112 -15.64 12.60 3.55
C ALA A 112 -15.25 13.77 2.64
N GLY A 113 -15.10 13.53 1.34
CA GLY A 113 -14.81 14.56 0.33
C GLY A 113 -15.90 15.61 0.27
N VAL A 114 -17.17 15.20 0.19
CA VAL A 114 -18.32 16.12 0.18
C VAL A 114 -18.36 16.96 1.46
N ALA A 115 -18.17 16.34 2.64
CA ALA A 115 -18.14 17.06 3.90
C ALA A 115 -16.98 18.07 3.97
N ALA A 116 -15.77 17.64 3.61
CA ALA A 116 -14.57 18.48 3.65
C ALA A 116 -14.58 19.62 2.61
N GLY A 117 -15.28 19.44 1.50
CA GLY A 117 -15.44 20.45 0.45
C GLY A 117 -16.12 21.74 0.91
N TYR A 118 -16.95 21.68 1.95
CA TYR A 118 -17.57 22.87 2.54
C TYR A 118 -16.60 23.68 3.40
N PHE A 119 -15.54 23.06 3.91
CA PHE A 119 -14.60 23.71 4.83
C PHE A 119 -13.32 24.17 4.13
N ASN A 120 -12.75 23.34 3.24
CA ASN A 120 -11.45 23.62 2.65
C ASN A 120 -11.24 22.93 1.29
N ILE A 121 -10.91 23.73 0.27
CA ILE A 121 -10.70 23.26 -1.10
C ILE A 121 -9.46 22.35 -1.25
N THR A 122 -8.42 22.56 -0.44
CA THR A 122 -7.22 21.72 -0.43
C THR A 122 -7.54 20.32 0.09
N VAL A 123 -8.33 20.21 1.16
CA VAL A 123 -8.73 18.91 1.73
C VAL A 123 -9.63 18.16 0.74
N PHE A 124 -10.57 18.85 0.10
CA PHE A 124 -11.39 18.30 -0.98
C PHE A 124 -10.53 17.73 -2.12
N ALA A 125 -9.59 18.53 -2.64
CA ALA A 125 -8.73 18.10 -3.73
C ALA A 125 -7.91 16.86 -3.36
N THR A 126 -7.39 16.77 -2.13
CA THR A 126 -6.65 15.58 -1.66
C THR A 126 -7.53 14.33 -1.55
N LEU A 127 -8.77 14.46 -1.07
CA LEU A 127 -9.72 13.34 -0.96
C LEU A 127 -10.18 12.86 -2.33
N VAL A 128 -10.42 13.77 -3.28
CA VAL A 128 -10.75 13.43 -4.66
C VAL A 128 -9.58 12.72 -5.34
N ALA A 129 -8.34 13.21 -5.16
CA ALA A 129 -7.15 12.54 -5.68
C ALA A 129 -6.97 11.12 -5.09
N ALA A 130 -7.23 10.94 -3.79
CA ALA A 130 -7.18 9.64 -3.14
C ALA A 130 -8.27 8.68 -3.66
N ALA A 131 -9.49 9.16 -3.85
CA ALA A 131 -10.57 8.40 -4.45
C ALA A 131 -10.27 8.00 -5.90
N PHE A 132 -9.69 8.91 -6.69
CA PHE A 132 -9.24 8.63 -8.05
C PHE A 132 -8.13 7.58 -8.08
N PHE A 133 -7.16 7.67 -7.18
CA PHE A 133 -6.10 6.67 -7.05
C PHE A 133 -6.67 5.29 -6.73
N LEU A 134 -7.62 5.20 -5.78
CA LEU A 134 -8.31 3.95 -5.50
C LEU A 134 -9.06 3.42 -6.73
N ALA A 135 -9.79 4.27 -7.44
CA ALA A 135 -10.47 3.89 -8.68
C ALA A 135 -9.53 3.29 -9.73
N VAL A 136 -8.36 3.92 -9.94
CA VAL A 136 -7.32 3.43 -10.85
C VAL A 136 -6.76 2.09 -10.38
N THR A 137 -6.44 1.94 -9.09
CA THR A 137 -5.93 0.66 -8.56
C THR A 137 -6.96 -0.46 -8.69
N GLY A 138 -8.25 -0.16 -8.49
CA GLY A 138 -9.36 -1.09 -8.73
C GLY A 138 -9.41 -1.50 -10.20
N ALA A 139 -9.34 -0.54 -11.13
CA ALA A 139 -9.38 -0.79 -12.56
C ALA A 139 -8.18 -1.61 -13.07
N VAL A 140 -6.97 -1.32 -12.59
CA VAL A 140 -5.74 -2.08 -12.92
C VAL A 140 -5.85 -3.51 -12.40
N THR A 141 -6.33 -3.68 -11.16
CA THR A 141 -6.51 -5.01 -10.55
C THR A 141 -7.57 -5.81 -11.30
N TYR A 142 -8.69 -5.16 -11.66
CA TYR A 142 -9.75 -5.76 -12.46
C TYR A 142 -9.20 -6.25 -13.81
N ARG A 143 -8.46 -5.39 -14.55
CA ARG A 143 -7.83 -5.77 -15.83
C ARG A 143 -6.84 -6.93 -15.69
N TYR A 144 -6.03 -6.93 -14.64
CA TYR A 144 -5.06 -8.00 -14.41
C TYR A 144 -5.73 -9.35 -14.15
N PHE A 145 -6.85 -9.37 -13.43
CA PHE A 145 -7.60 -10.59 -13.16
C PHE A 145 -8.51 -11.01 -14.32
N SER A 146 -9.09 -10.07 -15.06
CA SER A 146 -9.94 -10.37 -16.22
C SER A 146 -9.15 -10.95 -17.40
N GLY A 147 -7.85 -10.66 -17.51
CA GLY A 147 -6.98 -11.30 -18.52
C GLY A 147 -6.45 -12.69 -18.11
N LYS A 148 -6.83 -13.18 -16.92
CA LYS A 148 -6.41 -14.47 -16.38
C LYS A 148 -7.56 -15.47 -16.20
N MET A 149 -8.81 -14.99 -16.23
CA MET A 149 -10.02 -15.81 -16.34
C MET A 149 -10.28 -16.10 -17.80
#